data_AF-A0AB38BJ84-F1
#
_entry.id   AF-A0AB38BJ84-F1
#
_cell.length_a   1.000
_cell.length_b   1.000
_cell.length_c   1.000
_cell.angle_alpha   90.00
_cell.angle_beta   90.00
_cell.angle_gamma   90.00
#
_symmetry.space_group_name_H-M   'P 1'
#
loop_
_entity.id
_entity.type
_entity.pdbx_description
1 polymer ?
#
loop_
_entity_poly.entity_id
_entity_poly.type
_entity_poly.pdbx_seq_one_letter_code
_entity_poly.pdbx_strand_id
1 'polypeptide(L)'
;MATILPENQINQELNSSVHQFFREQKLGTLLNQSNIRKEAGISPVLLVQFIFSLVLQKKNLYRTLESGREPEAPAKDAVYRLLNNATYNWRKFLLLLSRNVITQKLLPLVSENRERVLILDDSLYSRARSKSVEMLALVHDHTTKKFVRGFRMLTLGWSDG
;
A
#
# COMPACT_ATOMS: atom_id res chain seq x y z
N MET A 1 2.79 -35.59 -2.54
CA MET A 1 1.38 -35.19 -2.30
C MET A 1 1.37 -33.71 -2.00
N ALA A 2 0.73 -32.89 -2.83
CA ALA A 2 0.60 -31.46 -2.54
C ALA A 2 -0.52 -31.27 -1.51
N THR A 3 -0.16 -30.90 -0.29
CA THR A 3 -1.12 -30.59 0.77
C THR A 3 -1.77 -29.26 0.44
N ILE A 4 -2.99 -29.28 -0.11
CA ILE A 4 -3.77 -28.07 -0.34
C ILE A 4 -4.25 -27.59 1.03
N LEU A 5 -3.58 -26.58 1.59
CA LEU A 5 -4.02 -25.95 2.82
C LEU A 5 -5.37 -25.25 2.59
N PRO A 6 -6.31 -25.31 3.53
CA PRO A 6 -7.56 -24.58 3.43
C PRO A 6 -7.29 -23.06 3.42
N GLU A 7 -8.01 -22.33 2.58
CA GLU A 7 -7.85 -20.88 2.33
C GLU A 7 -7.84 -20.04 3.63
N ASN A 8 -8.59 -20.47 4.65
CA ASN A 8 -8.61 -19.82 5.96
C ASN A 8 -7.27 -19.91 6.70
N GLN A 9 -6.54 -21.02 6.58
CA GLN A 9 -5.25 -21.19 7.24
C GLN A 9 -4.18 -20.31 6.58
N ILE A 10 -4.19 -20.22 5.24
CA ILE A 10 -3.31 -19.31 4.49
C ILE A 10 -3.58 -17.85 4.88
N ASN A 11 -4.85 -17.46 5.03
CA ASN A 11 -5.23 -16.10 5.43
C ASN A 11 -4.75 -15.76 6.85
N GLN A 12 -4.76 -16.72 7.77
CA GLN A 12 -4.26 -16.53 9.13
C GLN A 12 -2.73 -16.35 9.16
N GLU A 13 -1.99 -17.16 8.40
CA GLU A 13 -0.54 -17.04 8.25
C GLU A 13 -0.12 -15.73 7.57
N LEU A 14 -0.90 -15.27 6.59
CA LEU A 14 -0.69 -13.95 5.98
C LEU A 14 -0.92 -12.84 6.99
N ASN A 15 -1.99 -12.90 7.79
CA ASN A 15 -2.27 -11.89 8.80
C ASN A 15 -1.17 -11.82 9.88
N SER A 16 -0.65 -12.96 10.34
CA SER A 16 0.45 -12.98 11.31
C SER A 16 1.73 -12.37 10.71
N SER A 17 2.03 -12.69 9.45
CA SER A 17 3.16 -12.12 8.70
C SER A 17 3.03 -10.61 8.53
N VAL A 18 1.82 -10.12 8.22
CA VAL A 18 1.52 -8.68 8.14
C VAL A 18 1.72 -8.01 9.50
N HIS A 19 1.18 -8.58 10.58
CA HIS A 19 1.38 -8.04 11.93
C HIS A 19 2.87 -7.93 12.28
N GLN A 20 3.65 -8.99 11.98
CA GLN A 20 5.07 -9.01 12.22
C GLN A 20 5.81 -7.93 11.41
N PHE A 21 5.51 -7.81 10.12
CA PHE A 21 6.08 -6.77 9.25
C PHE A 21 5.81 -5.36 9.80
N PHE A 22 4.56 -5.08 10.22
CA PHE A 22 4.16 -3.78 10.75
C PHE A 22 4.95 -3.41 12.00
N ARG A 23 5.19 -4.38 12.89
CA ARG A 23 5.99 -4.21 14.10
C ARG A 23 7.46 -3.98 13.79
N GLU A 24 8.05 -4.83 12.94
CA GLU A 24 9.47 -4.76 12.59
C GLU A 24 9.83 -3.45 11.86
N GLN A 25 8.98 -3.02 10.93
CA GLN A 25 9.19 -1.79 10.17
C GLN A 25 8.73 -0.53 10.90
N LYS A 26 8.21 -0.67 12.13
CA LYS A 26 7.72 0.42 12.99
C LYS A 26 6.69 1.31 12.30
N LEU A 27 5.71 0.71 11.60
CA LEU A 27 4.77 1.45 10.75
C LEU A 27 4.00 2.53 11.53
N GLY A 28 3.64 2.30 12.79
CA GLY A 28 2.99 3.33 13.61
C GLY A 28 3.81 4.59 13.77
N THR A 29 5.13 4.47 13.93
CA THR A 29 6.04 5.62 13.98
C THR A 29 6.08 6.34 12.64
N LEU A 30 6.17 5.59 11.53
CA LEU A 30 6.23 6.16 10.18
C LEU A 30 4.94 6.89 9.78
N LEU A 31 3.78 6.32 10.14
CA LEU A 31 2.48 6.96 9.99
C LEU A 31 2.43 8.28 10.75
N ASN A 32 2.83 8.27 12.02
CA ASN A 32 2.87 9.49 12.85
C ASN A 32 3.81 10.58 12.31
N GLN A 33 4.98 10.19 11.79
CA GLN A 33 5.94 11.09 11.13
C GLN A 33 5.41 11.66 9.80
N SER A 34 4.39 11.01 9.23
CA SER A 34 3.75 11.39 7.97
C SER A 34 2.39 12.05 8.17
N ASN A 35 2.14 12.55 9.38
CA ASN A 35 0.89 13.19 9.82
C ASN A 35 -0.34 12.28 9.80
N ILE A 36 -0.17 10.97 9.61
CA ILE A 36 -1.25 9.99 9.69
C ILE A 36 -1.40 9.59 11.16
N ARG A 37 -2.25 10.33 11.88
CA ARG A 37 -2.45 10.22 13.32
C ARG A 37 -3.89 9.87 13.63
N LYS A 38 -4.14 9.44 14.87
CA LYS A 38 -5.49 9.12 15.31
C LYS A 38 -6.28 10.43 15.47
N GLU A 39 -7.36 10.56 14.71
CA GLU A 39 -8.33 11.65 14.89
C GLU A 39 -9.52 11.22 15.76
N ALA A 40 -10.06 10.02 15.53
CA ALA A 40 -11.15 9.45 16.32
C ALA A 40 -11.22 7.92 16.14
N GLY A 41 -11.76 7.21 17.14
CA GLY A 41 -12.11 5.79 17.02
C GLY A 41 -10.89 4.83 16.94
N ILE A 42 -10.76 4.14 15.81
CA ILE A 42 -9.77 3.07 15.59
C ILE A 42 -8.38 3.66 15.28
N SER A 43 -7.32 2.97 15.71
CA SER A 43 -5.93 3.38 15.43
C SER A 43 -5.64 3.36 13.91
N PRO A 44 -4.93 4.36 13.35
CA PRO A 44 -4.51 4.34 11.95
C PRO A 44 -3.68 3.11 11.58
N VAL A 45 -2.88 2.59 12.53
CA VAL A 45 -2.08 1.37 12.30
C VAL A 45 -2.99 0.19 11.98
N LEU A 46 -4.06 0.00 12.76
CA LEU A 46 -5.01 -1.10 12.56
C LEU A 46 -5.77 -0.95 11.25
N LEU A 47 -6.18 0.27 10.90
CA LEU A 47 -6.87 0.54 9.63
C LEU A 47 -5.97 0.28 8.42
N VAL A 48 -4.71 0.77 8.45
CA VAL A 48 -3.74 0.51 7.39
C VAL A 48 -3.43 -0.98 7.31
N GLN A 49 -3.31 -1.65 8.45
CA GLN A 49 -3.06 -3.09 8.48
C GLN A 49 -4.22 -3.89 7.88
N PHE A 50 -5.46 -3.55 8.23
CA PHE A 50 -6.65 -4.15 7.66
C PHE A 50 -6.68 -3.98 6.13
N ILE A 51 -6.47 -2.76 5.62
CA ILE A 51 -6.42 -2.50 4.17
C ILE A 51 -5.30 -3.31 3.51
N PHE A 52 -4.12 -3.37 4.13
CA PHE A 52 -2.98 -4.10 3.60
C PHE A 52 -3.25 -5.61 3.52
N SER A 53 -3.84 -6.20 4.57
CA SER A 53 -4.28 -7.60 4.57
C SER A 53 -5.30 -7.87 3.47
N LEU A 54 -6.29 -6.99 3.25
CA LEU A 54 -7.26 -7.17 2.17
C LEU A 54 -6.60 -7.25 0.79
N VAL A 55 -5.63 -6.38 0.53
CA VAL A 55 -4.90 -6.37 -0.75
C VAL A 55 -4.14 -7.69 -0.95
N LEU A 56 -3.42 -8.17 0.08
CA LEU A 56 -2.67 -9.42 -0.01
C LEU A 56 -3.58 -10.65 -0.14
N GLN A 57 -4.72 -10.65 0.54
CA GLN A 57 -5.74 -11.69 0.44
C GLN A 57 -6.60 -11.57 -0.82
N LYS A 58 -6.36 -10.54 -1.66
CA LYS A 58 -7.16 -10.25 -2.87
C LYS A 58 -8.66 -10.09 -2.57
N LYS A 59 -9.01 -9.62 -1.38
CA LYS A 59 -10.39 -9.36 -0.95
C LYS A 59 -10.79 -7.92 -1.31
N ASN A 60 -12.05 -7.75 -1.71
CA ASN A 60 -12.61 -6.43 -1.99
C ASN A 60 -13.15 -5.78 -0.70
N LEU A 61 -12.69 -4.56 -0.39
CA LEU A 61 -13.10 -3.82 0.81
C LEU A 61 -14.62 -3.77 1.00
N TYR A 62 -15.36 -3.36 -0.02
CA TYR A 62 -16.82 -3.22 0.08
C TYR A 62 -17.48 -4.57 0.39
N ARG A 63 -17.16 -5.61 -0.37
CA ARG A 63 -17.71 -6.96 -0.13
C ARG A 63 -17.34 -7.49 1.25
N THR A 64 -16.12 -7.26 1.71
CA THR A 64 -15.69 -7.70 3.04
C THR A 64 -16.53 -7.04 4.13
N LEU A 65 -16.69 -5.72 4.08
CA LEU A 65 -17.45 -4.97 5.08
C LEU A 65 -18.95 -5.31 5.08
N GLU A 66 -19.55 -5.53 3.90
CA GLU A 66 -20.98 -5.87 3.79
C GLU A 66 -21.27 -7.33 4.18
N SER A 67 -20.30 -8.24 4.06
CA SER A 67 -20.53 -9.67 4.28
C SER A 67 -20.85 -10.02 5.74
N GLY A 68 -20.48 -9.16 6.70
CA GLY A 68 -20.59 -9.44 8.14
C GLY A 68 -19.72 -10.61 8.63
N ARG A 69 -18.88 -11.19 7.77
CA ARG A 69 -18.07 -12.39 8.07
C ARG A 69 -16.78 -12.09 8.84
N GLU A 70 -16.44 -10.81 8.98
CA GLU A 70 -15.24 -10.34 9.68
C GLU A 70 -15.70 -9.47 10.86
N PRO A 71 -15.98 -10.05 12.04
CA PRO A 71 -16.53 -9.32 13.19
C PRO A 71 -15.64 -8.19 13.69
N GLU A 72 -14.32 -8.34 13.49
CA GLU A 72 -13.30 -7.36 13.88
C GLU A 72 -13.05 -6.30 12.80
N ALA A 73 -13.75 -6.35 11.67
CA ALA A 73 -13.55 -5.39 10.60
C ALA A 73 -13.92 -3.98 11.05
N PRO A 74 -13.11 -2.96 10.69
CA PRO A 74 -13.44 -1.58 10.99
C PRO A 74 -14.69 -1.14 10.25
N ALA A 75 -15.44 -0.21 10.84
CA ALA A 75 -16.56 0.41 10.16
C ALA A 75 -16.10 1.16 8.90
N LYS A 76 -16.98 1.16 7.89
CA LYS A 76 -16.72 1.74 6.56
C LYS A 76 -16.27 3.20 6.62
N ASP A 77 -16.91 3.99 7.47
CA ASP A 77 -16.61 5.41 7.67
C ASP A 77 -15.18 5.63 8.22
N ALA A 78 -14.70 4.77 9.11
CA ALA A 78 -13.35 4.83 9.64
C ALA A 78 -12.29 4.62 8.54
N VAL A 79 -12.53 3.66 7.64
CA VAL A 79 -11.63 3.38 6.51
C VAL A 79 -11.59 4.56 5.55
N TYR A 80 -12.75 5.11 5.15
CA TYR A 80 -12.78 6.25 4.24
C TYR A 80 -12.22 7.53 4.85
N ARG A 81 -12.42 7.78 6.15
CA ARG A 81 -11.81 8.92 6.85
C ARG A 81 -10.28 8.86 6.80
N LEU A 82 -9.70 7.67 6.96
CA LEU A 82 -8.25 7.48 6.80
C LEU A 82 -7.80 7.81 5.38
N LEU A 83 -8.46 7.24 4.37
CA LEU A 83 -8.00 7.34 2.97
C LEU A 83 -8.21 8.74 2.36
N ASN A 84 -9.24 9.45 2.79
CA ASN A 84 -9.65 10.72 2.17
C ASN A 84 -9.10 11.96 2.89
N ASN A 85 -8.30 11.81 3.94
CA ASN A 85 -7.74 12.95 4.65
C ASN A 85 -6.60 13.59 3.84
N ALA A 86 -6.84 14.80 3.33
CA ALA A 86 -5.89 15.53 2.49
C ALA A 86 -4.62 16.00 3.24
N THR A 87 -4.64 16.03 4.57
CA THR A 87 -3.46 16.44 5.38
C THR A 87 -2.45 15.30 5.57
N TYR A 88 -2.83 14.07 5.26
CA TYR A 88 -1.99 12.89 5.41
C TYR A 88 -0.96 12.79 4.29
N ASN A 89 0.32 12.73 4.67
CA ASN A 89 1.41 12.72 3.72
C ASN A 89 1.80 11.30 3.30
N TRP A 90 0.97 10.69 2.45
CA TRP A 90 1.21 9.33 1.93
C TRP A 90 2.55 9.19 1.20
N ARG A 91 3.02 10.24 0.51
CA ARG A 91 4.32 10.23 -0.17
C ARG A 91 5.48 10.11 0.82
N LYS A 92 5.45 10.88 1.91
CA LYS A 92 6.45 10.79 2.99
C LYS A 92 6.40 9.42 3.66
N PHE A 93 5.20 8.90 3.91
CA PHE A 93 5.04 7.57 4.50
C PHE A 93 5.70 6.49 3.63
N LEU A 94 5.39 6.46 2.32
CA LEU A 94 5.98 5.50 1.38
C LEU A 94 7.50 5.65 1.33
N LEU A 95 8.03 6.88 1.24
CA LEU A 95 9.48 7.11 1.22
C LEU A 95 10.17 6.57 2.47
N LEU A 96 9.62 6.85 3.65
CA LEU A 96 10.18 6.39 4.92
C LEU A 96 10.11 4.86 5.05
N LEU A 97 9.00 4.26 4.62
CA LEU A 97 8.83 2.81 4.63
C LEU A 97 9.82 2.14 3.67
N SER A 98 9.91 2.60 2.43
CA SER A 98 10.87 2.10 1.44
C SER A 98 12.30 2.20 1.96
N ARG A 99 12.68 3.35 2.55
CA ARG A 99 13.99 3.51 3.20
C ARG A 99 14.21 2.45 4.28
N ASN A 100 13.26 2.26 5.20
CA ASN A 100 13.40 1.28 6.28
C ASN A 100 13.56 -0.15 5.74
N VAL A 101 12.75 -0.54 4.76
CA VAL A 101 12.84 -1.87 4.13
C VAL A 101 14.19 -2.05 3.46
N ILE A 102 14.64 -1.07 2.66
CA ILE A 102 15.94 -1.12 2.00
C ILE A 102 17.06 -1.25 3.03
N THR A 103 17.10 -0.39 4.03
CA THR A 103 18.24 -0.36 4.97
C THR A 103 18.27 -1.52 5.94
N GLN A 104 17.11 -2.00 6.41
CA GLN A 104 17.03 -3.03 7.43
C GLN A 104 16.92 -4.45 6.87
N LYS A 105 16.37 -4.61 5.67
CA LYS A 105 16.08 -5.94 5.09
C LYS A 105 16.88 -6.22 3.84
N LEU A 106 17.03 -5.24 2.94
CA LEU A 106 17.69 -5.49 1.64
C LEU A 106 19.20 -5.31 1.73
N LEU A 107 19.70 -4.20 2.28
CA LEU A 107 21.14 -3.93 2.36
C LEU A 107 21.95 -5.03 3.07
N PRO A 108 21.48 -5.66 4.17
CA PRO A 108 22.21 -6.77 4.79
C PRO A 108 22.36 -8.02 3.90
N LEU A 109 21.55 -8.14 2.85
CA LEU A 109 21.57 -9.26 1.90
C LEU A 109 22.41 -8.96 0.65
N VAL A 110 22.94 -7.74 0.52
CA VAL A 110 23.68 -7.28 -0.66
C VAL A 110 25.15 -7.08 -0.30
N SER A 111 26.04 -7.55 -1.16
CA SER A 111 27.47 -7.37 -0.95
C SER A 111 27.89 -5.91 -1.16
N GLU A 112 28.91 -5.45 -0.44
CA GLU A 112 29.42 -4.08 -0.55
C GLU A 112 29.98 -3.75 -1.94
N ASN A 113 30.35 -4.78 -2.71
CA ASN A 113 30.90 -4.66 -4.05
C ASN A 113 29.85 -4.51 -5.16
N ARG A 114 28.54 -4.56 -4.82
CA ARG A 114 27.45 -4.37 -5.77
C ARG A 114 27.12 -2.88 -5.92
N GLU A 115 27.00 -2.43 -7.16
CA GLU A 115 26.50 -1.09 -7.44
C GLU A 115 25.01 -1.01 -7.10
N ARG A 116 24.62 0.05 -6.40
CA ARG A 116 23.22 0.30 -6.01
C ARG A 116 22.72 1.48 -6.79
N VAL A 117 21.59 1.31 -7.44
CA VAL A 117 21.02 2.33 -8.31
C VAL A 117 19.62 2.72 -7.86
N LEU A 118 19.28 3.97 -8.16
CA LEU A 118 17.93 4.48 -8.09
C LEU A 118 17.41 4.68 -9.52
N ILE A 119 16.32 3.99 -9.84
CA ILE A 119 15.71 4.01 -11.17
C ILE A 119 14.49 4.91 -11.09
N LEU A 120 14.47 5.95 -11.92
CA LEU A 120 13.31 6.81 -12.10
C LEU A 120 12.64 6.44 -13.42
N ASP A 121 11.39 6.02 -13.33
CA ASP A 121 10.57 5.73 -14.51
C ASP A 121 9.14 6.20 -14.27
N ASP A 122 8.45 6.58 -15.33
CA ASP A 122 7.08 7.05 -15.25
C ASP A 122 6.12 6.17 -16.09
N SER A 123 5.11 5.64 -15.41
CA SER A 123 4.10 4.78 -16.04
C SER A 123 2.78 5.51 -16.20
N LEU A 124 2.03 5.17 -17.25
CA LEU A 124 0.66 5.65 -17.40
C LEU A 124 -0.23 4.98 -16.34
N TYR A 125 -0.85 5.79 -15.49
CA TYR A 125 -1.87 5.34 -14.55
C TYR A 125 -3.25 5.73 -15.08
N SER A 126 -3.84 4.83 -15.87
CA SER A 126 -5.15 5.04 -16.51
C SER A 126 -6.28 5.07 -15.49
N ARG A 127 -7.14 6.08 -15.65
CA ARG A 127 -8.39 6.27 -14.91
C ARG A 127 -9.54 6.55 -15.87
N ALA A 128 -9.54 5.89 -17.03
CA ALA A 128 -10.47 6.13 -18.13
C ALA A 128 -11.96 6.01 -17.75
N ARG A 129 -12.30 5.22 -16.72
CA ARG A 129 -13.67 5.03 -16.22
C ARG A 129 -14.03 5.88 -15.01
N SER A 130 -13.11 6.72 -14.52
CA SER A 130 -13.35 7.57 -13.36
C SER A 130 -14.17 8.80 -13.74
N LYS A 131 -15.23 9.08 -12.96
CA LYS A 131 -16.12 10.24 -13.15
C LYS A 131 -15.78 11.44 -12.26
N SER A 132 -15.32 11.18 -11.04
CA SER A 132 -15.00 12.21 -10.04
C SER A 132 -13.64 11.91 -9.41
N VAL A 133 -12.58 12.42 -10.01
CA VAL A 133 -11.21 12.31 -9.51
C VAL A 133 -10.54 13.67 -9.69
N GLU A 134 -10.02 14.22 -8.59
CA GLU A 134 -9.31 15.49 -8.61
C GLU A 134 -8.03 15.41 -9.46
N MET A 135 -7.72 16.49 -10.16
CA MET A 135 -6.53 16.63 -11.02
C MET A 135 -6.39 15.57 -12.12
N LEU A 136 -7.51 14.93 -12.51
CA LEU A 136 -7.51 13.98 -13.62
C LEU A 136 -7.21 14.71 -14.94
N ALA A 137 -6.10 14.32 -15.58
CA ALA A 137 -5.65 14.93 -16.83
C ALA A 137 -5.87 13.99 -18.03
N LEU A 138 -5.92 14.57 -19.23
CA LEU A 138 -5.84 13.82 -20.49
C LEU A 138 -4.35 13.63 -20.84
N VAL A 139 -3.87 12.39 -20.80
CA VAL A 139 -2.47 12.03 -21.01
C VAL A 139 -2.34 11.27 -22.32
N HIS A 140 -1.32 11.58 -23.12
CA HIS A 140 -1.02 10.81 -24.32
C HIS A 140 -0.30 9.50 -23.95
N ASP A 141 -0.92 8.36 -24.28
CA ASP A 141 -0.31 7.04 -24.15
C ASP A 141 0.55 6.76 -25.39
N HIS A 142 1.87 6.79 -25.21
CA HIS A 142 2.81 6.52 -26.30
C HIS A 142 2.82 5.07 -26.77
N THR A 143 2.33 4.13 -25.95
CA THR A 143 2.23 2.70 -26.27
C THR A 143 1.03 2.45 -27.18
N THR A 144 -0.15 2.95 -26.80
CA THR A 144 -1.38 2.75 -27.59
C THR A 144 -1.67 3.85 -28.61
N LYS A 145 -0.88 4.94 -28.61
CA LYS A 145 -1.05 6.15 -29.44
C LYS A 145 -2.42 6.80 -29.23
N LYS A 146 -2.95 6.74 -28.02
CA LYS A 146 -4.28 7.27 -27.66
C LYS A 146 -4.18 8.21 -26.48
N PHE A 147 -5.08 9.18 -26.45
CA PHE A 147 -5.28 9.98 -25.26
C PHE A 147 -6.15 9.24 -24.25
N VAL A 148 -5.69 9.16 -23.01
CA VAL A 148 -6.35 8.46 -21.91
C VAL A 148 -6.45 9.40 -20.72
N ARG A 149 -7.62 9.42 -20.06
CA ARG A 149 -7.76 10.15 -18.79
C ARG A 149 -7.01 9.39 -17.70
N GLY A 150 -6.08 10.04 -17.01
CA GLY A 150 -5.24 9.40 -16.00
C GLY A 150 -4.17 10.31 -15.42
N PHE A 151 -3.12 9.68 -14.91
CA PHE A 151 -1.95 10.33 -14.32
C PHE A 151 -0.66 9.74 -14.91
N ARG A 152 0.45 10.49 -14.83
CA ARG A 152 1.80 9.94 -14.97
C ARG A 152 2.31 9.57 -13.58
N MET A 153 2.44 8.27 -13.32
CA MET A 153 2.92 7.75 -12.05
C MET A 153 4.45 7.66 -12.10
N LEU A 154 5.11 8.70 -11.61
CA LEU A 154 6.55 8.70 -11.42
C LEU A 154 6.91 7.77 -10.24
N THR A 155 7.74 6.78 -10.52
CA THR A 155 8.17 5.76 -9.56
C THR A 155 9.68 5.87 -9.36
N LEU A 156 10.11 5.78 -8.10
CA LEU A 156 11.51 5.67 -7.71
C LEU A 156 11.75 4.22 -7.24
N GLY A 157 12.42 3.44 -8.07
CA GLY A 157 12.85 2.08 -7.75
C GLY A 157 14.26 2.08 -7.16
N TRP A 158 14.54 1.10 -6.31
CA TRP A 158 15.88 0.78 -5.85
C TRP A 158 16.27 -0.60 -6.39
N SER A 159 17.52 -0.75 -6.83
CA SER A 159 18.09 -2.01 -7.31
C SER A 159 19.56 -2.12 -6.88
N ASP A 160 20.02 -3.35 -6.69
CA ASP A 160 21.38 -3.74 -6.31
C ASP A 160 22.26 -4.22 -7.49
N GLY A 161 21.89 -3.87 -8.72
CA GLY A 161 22.64 -4.19 -9.94
C GLY A 161 22.25 -5.52 -10.55
#